data_AF-A0AA97D427-F1
#
_entry.id   AF-A0AA97D427-F1
#
_cell.length_a   1.000
_cell.length_b   1.000
_cell.length_c   1.000
_cell.angle_alpha   90.00
_cell.angle_beta   90.00
_cell.angle_gamma   90.00
#
_symmetry.space_group_name_H-M   'P 1'
#
loop_
_entity.id
_entity.type
_entity.pdbx_description
1 polymer ?
#
loop_
_entity_poly.entity_id
_entity_poly.type
_entity_poly.pdbx_seq_one_letter_code
_entity_poly.pdbx_strand_id
1 'polypeptide(L)'
;MQEPVQQKLPLAFLHGKAVVDKPEDLYIPPDALEIILETFEGPLDLLLYLIKKHKLDVLELSIFSITEQYVSYVEMMSEFQLELAGEYLVMAALLAQIKSRLLLPKHEELEEEEDPRAELVRRLQEYEQFKKAAENLDEIPREGRDIFVAEALVPEFSEREVLLPDVDMKDLLVALSEVMARAKTFEHHHITAEALSTRERMSLILDKLSEAQSQLPFSTLFTIVEGRSGVVVSFIAMLELVKENLISCFQVDANSQIYVGLVEESE
;
A
#
# COMPACT_ATOMS: atom_id res chain seq x y z
N MET A 1 32.12 -14.92 55.71
CA MET A 1 32.43 -15.06 54.27
C MET A 1 31.19 -14.63 53.52
N GLN A 2 31.27 -13.53 52.75
CA GLN A 2 30.16 -13.09 51.90
C GLN A 2 30.30 -13.80 50.55
N GLU A 3 29.24 -14.48 50.11
CA GLU A 3 29.18 -15.12 48.80
C GLU A 3 29.29 -14.07 47.68
N PRO A 4 30.02 -14.35 46.60
CA PRO A 4 30.12 -13.42 45.48
C PRO A 4 28.77 -13.33 44.76
N VAL A 5 28.18 -12.13 44.75
CA VAL A 5 26.97 -11.82 43.99
C VAL A 5 27.34 -11.72 42.51
N GLN A 6 26.95 -12.72 41.72
CA GLN A 6 27.16 -12.71 40.27
C GLN A 6 26.24 -11.67 39.63
N GLN A 7 26.83 -10.62 39.06
CA GLN A 7 26.08 -9.61 38.30
C GLN A 7 25.55 -10.24 36.99
N LYS A 8 24.24 -10.12 36.75
CA LYS A 8 23.59 -10.56 35.51
C LYS A 8 24.15 -9.76 34.33
N LEU A 9 24.57 -10.46 33.27
CA LEU A 9 25.02 -9.84 32.03
C LEU A 9 23.85 -9.15 31.30
N PRO A 10 24.06 -7.98 30.68
CA PRO A 10 23.01 -7.28 29.94
C PRO A 10 22.64 -8.04 28.66
N LEU A 11 21.34 -8.14 28.37
CA LEU A 11 20.81 -8.84 27.19
C LEU A 11 21.01 -8.02 25.90
N ALA A 12 20.88 -6.70 26.00
CA ALA A 12 21.07 -5.76 24.88
C ALA A 12 21.34 -4.33 25.40
N PHE A 13 21.80 -3.45 24.52
CA PHE A 13 21.93 -2.01 24.77
C PHE A 13 21.02 -1.22 23.81
N LEU A 14 20.09 -0.44 24.35
CA LEU A 14 19.20 0.47 23.59
C LEU A 14 19.48 1.91 24.05
N HIS A 15 19.85 2.80 23.12
CA HIS A 15 20.26 4.19 23.38
C HIS A 15 21.25 4.35 24.55
N GLY A 16 22.22 3.44 24.68
CA GLY A 16 23.26 3.51 25.71
C GLY A 16 22.84 3.08 27.12
N LYS A 17 21.60 2.60 27.31
CA LYS A 17 21.16 1.96 28.56
C LYS A 17 21.18 0.44 28.44
N ALA A 18 21.74 -0.22 29.44
CA ALA A 18 21.82 -1.67 29.52
C ALA A 18 20.47 -2.25 29.95
N VAL A 19 19.90 -3.13 29.12
CA VAL A 19 18.66 -3.86 29.45
C VAL A 19 19.07 -5.19 30.09
N VAL A 20 18.79 -5.32 31.40
CA VAL A 20 19.29 -6.43 32.24
C VAL A 20 18.19 -7.44 32.58
N ASP A 21 16.93 -7.02 32.58
CA ASP A 21 15.77 -7.88 32.79
C ASP A 21 14.98 -8.06 31.50
N LYS A 22 14.49 -9.28 31.26
CA LYS A 22 13.53 -9.57 30.19
C LYS A 22 12.19 -8.97 30.62
N PRO A 23 11.63 -7.98 29.91
CA PRO A 23 10.33 -7.43 30.26
C PRO A 23 9.27 -8.54 30.13
N GLU A 24 8.46 -8.73 31.18
CA GLU A 24 7.40 -9.75 31.21
C GLU A 24 6.23 -9.38 30.28
N ASP A 25 5.99 -8.08 30.08
CA ASP A 25 5.10 -7.53 29.07
C ASP A 25 5.89 -6.75 28.02
N LEU A 26 5.60 -7.05 26.75
CA LEU A 26 6.42 -6.63 25.64
C LEU A 26 6.09 -5.22 25.19
N TYR A 27 6.80 -4.24 25.75
CA TYR A 27 6.92 -2.93 25.13
C TYR A 27 7.81 -3.06 23.88
N ILE A 28 7.21 -2.92 22.70
CA ILE A 28 7.96 -2.75 21.44
C ILE A 28 8.17 -1.24 21.25
N PRO A 29 9.40 -0.76 21.05
CA PRO A 29 9.65 0.66 20.80
C PRO A 29 8.99 1.13 19.50
N PRO A 30 8.36 2.32 19.47
CA PRO A 30 7.60 2.83 18.31
C PRO A 30 8.45 2.90 17.02
N ASP A 31 9.75 3.16 17.12
CA ASP A 31 10.63 3.23 15.95
C ASP A 31 10.94 1.86 15.32
N ALA A 32 10.84 0.77 16.10
CA ALA A 32 10.96 -0.59 15.59
C ALA A 32 9.62 -1.10 15.01
N LEU A 33 8.52 -0.38 15.22
CA LEU A 33 7.16 -0.76 14.81
C LEU A 33 6.80 -0.31 13.39
N GLU A 34 7.36 0.81 12.92
CA GLU A 34 7.11 1.34 11.56
C GLU A 34 7.57 0.37 10.46
N ILE A 35 8.64 -0.40 10.71
CA ILE A 35 9.24 -1.36 9.77
C ILE A 35 8.47 -2.71 9.74
N ILE A 36 7.66 -3.02 10.75
CA ILE A 36 7.07 -4.38 10.91
C ILE A 36 5.70 -4.50 10.24
N LEU A 37 5.00 -3.40 10.00
CA LEU A 37 3.65 -3.40 9.43
C LEU A 37 3.57 -3.47 7.92
N GLU A 38 4.61 -3.03 7.22
CA GLU A 38 4.79 -3.39 5.80
C GLU A 38 4.94 -4.91 5.60
N THR A 39 5.12 -5.69 6.68
CA THR A 39 5.31 -7.14 6.64
C THR A 39 4.01 -7.94 6.84
N PHE A 40 2.90 -7.31 7.27
CA PHE A 40 1.65 -8.03 7.53
C PHE A 40 0.66 -7.93 6.36
N GLU A 41 0.17 -9.10 5.92
CA GLU A 41 -0.79 -9.26 4.83
C GLU A 41 -2.24 -9.04 5.29
N GLY A 42 -2.47 -8.05 6.17
CA GLY A 42 -3.79 -7.62 6.66
C GLY A 42 -4.11 -7.91 8.13
N PRO A 43 -5.32 -7.53 8.60
CA PRO A 43 -5.67 -7.51 10.02
C PRO A 43 -5.80 -8.90 10.66
N LEU A 44 -6.16 -9.93 9.87
CA LEU A 44 -6.21 -11.31 10.35
C LEU A 44 -4.81 -11.86 10.64
N ASP A 45 -3.81 -11.47 9.85
CA ASP A 45 -2.44 -11.93 10.06
C ASP A 45 -1.83 -11.32 11.33
N LEU A 46 -2.07 -10.02 11.52
CA LEU A 46 -1.70 -9.32 12.74
C LEU A 46 -2.32 -10.00 13.97
N LEU A 47 -3.62 -10.33 13.91
CA LEU A 47 -4.29 -11.03 15.01
C LEU A 47 -3.70 -12.42 15.26
N LEU A 48 -3.45 -13.20 14.19
CA LEU A 48 -2.85 -14.53 14.31
C LEU A 48 -1.45 -14.46 14.94
N TYR A 49 -0.66 -13.45 14.56
CA TYR A 49 0.65 -13.17 15.16
C TYR A 49 0.52 -12.87 16.66
N LEU A 50 -0.39 -11.98 17.06
CA LEU A 50 -0.62 -11.63 18.45
C LEU A 50 -1.05 -12.86 19.28
N ILE A 51 -1.95 -13.70 18.76
CA ILE A 51 -2.42 -14.93 19.42
C ILE A 51 -1.27 -15.92 19.62
N LYS A 52 -0.51 -16.21 18.56
CA LYS A 52 0.62 -17.15 18.61
C LYS A 52 1.71 -16.71 19.58
N LYS A 53 1.96 -15.40 19.66
CA LYS A 53 2.97 -14.81 20.55
C LYS A 53 2.66 -14.99 22.03
N HIS A 54 1.38 -14.93 22.40
CA HIS A 54 0.90 -15.18 23.76
C HIS A 54 0.71 -16.66 24.09
N LYS A 55 1.04 -17.57 23.15
CA LYS A 55 0.80 -19.02 23.28
C LYS A 55 -0.66 -19.36 23.60
N LEU A 56 -1.58 -18.50 23.18
CA LEU A 56 -3.01 -18.76 23.31
C LEU A 56 -3.43 -19.67 22.17
N ASP A 57 -4.26 -20.68 22.47
CA ASP A 57 -4.97 -21.39 21.43
C ASP A 57 -5.99 -20.42 20.80
N VAL A 58 -6.15 -20.46 19.48
CA VAL A 58 -7.18 -19.68 18.76
C VAL A 58 -8.58 -20.03 19.31
N LEU A 59 -8.75 -21.25 19.84
CA LEU A 59 -9.97 -21.71 20.52
C LEU A 59 -10.16 -21.11 21.92
N GLU A 60 -9.08 -20.71 22.60
CA GLU A 60 -9.07 -20.14 23.96
C GLU A 60 -8.82 -18.62 23.94
N LEU A 61 -9.39 -17.96 22.94
CA LEU A 61 -9.07 -16.57 22.65
C LEU A 61 -9.55 -15.61 23.76
N SER A 62 -8.61 -15.02 24.51
CA SER A 62 -8.89 -13.92 25.44
C SER A 62 -9.08 -12.60 24.67
N ILE A 63 -10.32 -12.38 24.18
CA ILE A 63 -10.71 -11.17 23.43
C ILE A 63 -10.25 -9.90 24.14
N PHE A 64 -10.37 -9.86 25.47
CA PHE A 64 -10.02 -8.66 26.23
C PHE A 64 -8.58 -8.20 25.97
N SER A 65 -7.62 -9.12 26.14
CA SER A 65 -6.18 -8.83 26.00
C SER A 65 -5.78 -8.55 24.55
N ILE A 66 -6.36 -9.29 23.60
CA ILE A 66 -6.02 -9.17 22.18
C ILE A 66 -6.61 -7.89 21.59
N THR A 67 -7.83 -7.51 21.96
CA THR A 67 -8.44 -6.25 21.52
C THR A 67 -7.65 -5.04 21.97
N GLU A 68 -7.18 -5.00 23.23
CA GLU A 68 -6.38 -3.87 23.72
C GLU A 68 -5.04 -3.74 22.99
N GLN A 69 -4.37 -4.87 22.77
CA GLN A 69 -3.10 -4.89 22.02
C GLN A 69 -3.31 -4.50 20.56
N TYR A 70 -4.36 -5.02 19.92
CA TYR A 70 -4.69 -4.71 18.54
C TYR A 70 -5.00 -3.21 18.37
N VAL A 71 -5.83 -2.64 19.23
CA VAL A 71 -6.17 -1.20 19.18
C VAL A 71 -4.94 -0.34 19.44
N SER A 72 -4.14 -0.66 20.46
CA SER A 72 -2.89 0.05 20.74
C SER A 72 -1.94 0.01 19.54
N TYR A 73 -1.90 -1.12 18.83
CA TYR A 73 -1.08 -1.29 17.64
C TYR A 73 -1.57 -0.43 16.47
N VAL A 74 -2.88 -0.42 16.20
CA VAL A 74 -3.48 0.39 15.15
C VAL A 74 -3.36 1.90 15.43
N GLU A 75 -3.48 2.31 16.70
CA GLU A 75 -3.31 3.71 17.10
C GLU A 75 -1.90 4.22 16.84
N MET A 76 -0.86 3.44 17.17
CA MET A 76 0.54 3.78 16.86
C MET A 76 0.81 3.94 15.36
N MET A 77 0.04 3.28 14.48
CA MET A 77 0.16 3.42 13.02
C MET A 77 -0.53 4.66 12.46
N SER A 78 -1.69 5.01 13.04
CA SER A 78 -2.55 6.06 12.54
C SER A 78 -1.91 7.45 12.60
N GLU A 79 -0.88 7.62 13.43
CA GLU A 79 -0.06 8.83 13.49
C GLU A 79 0.82 9.04 12.23
N PHE A 80 1.05 7.99 11.43
CA PHE A 80 1.99 8.03 10.30
C PHE A 80 1.34 7.82 8.92
N GLN A 81 0.27 7.01 8.78
CA GLN A 81 -0.36 6.72 7.47
C GLN A 81 -1.86 6.38 7.57
N LEU A 82 -2.74 7.38 7.34
CA LEU A 82 -4.21 7.21 7.45
C LEU A 82 -4.85 6.41 6.29
N GLU A 83 -4.27 6.42 5.10
CA GLU A 83 -4.88 5.81 3.90
C GLU A 83 -4.77 4.27 3.86
N LEU A 84 -3.78 3.68 4.55
CA LEU A 84 -3.54 2.23 4.60
C LEU A 84 -4.33 1.52 5.72
N ALA A 85 -4.92 2.26 6.66
CA ALA A 85 -5.47 1.72 7.91
C ALA A 85 -6.94 1.26 7.84
N GLY A 86 -7.63 1.39 6.69
CA GLY A 86 -9.08 1.16 6.59
C GLY A 86 -9.54 -0.21 7.07
N GLU A 87 -8.90 -1.28 6.60
CA GLU A 87 -9.24 -2.66 7.00
C GLU A 87 -8.92 -2.93 8.47
N TYR A 88 -7.85 -2.31 8.97
CA TYR A 88 -7.43 -2.44 10.36
C TYR A 88 -8.41 -1.78 11.33
N LEU A 89 -8.94 -0.60 10.97
CA LEU A 89 -9.96 0.11 11.74
C LEU A 89 -11.30 -0.65 11.76
N VAL A 90 -11.70 -1.25 10.64
CA VAL A 90 -12.89 -2.11 10.59
C VAL A 90 -12.74 -3.29 11.55
N MET A 91 -11.58 -3.93 11.59
CA MET A 91 -11.31 -5.01 12.53
C MET A 91 -11.28 -4.51 13.99
N ALA A 92 -10.72 -3.32 14.27
CA ALA A 92 -10.77 -2.72 15.61
C ALA A 92 -12.23 -2.52 16.07
N ALA A 93 -13.09 -2.02 15.19
CA ALA A 93 -14.51 -1.85 15.48
C ALA A 93 -15.21 -3.20 15.75
N LEU A 94 -14.88 -4.24 14.96
CA LEU A 94 -15.40 -5.59 15.18
C LEU A 94 -14.97 -6.16 16.54
N LEU A 95 -13.68 -6.03 16.89
CA LEU A 95 -13.16 -6.47 18.19
C LEU A 95 -13.78 -5.70 19.36
N ALA A 96 -14.04 -4.41 19.21
CA ALA A 96 -14.75 -3.60 20.19
C ALA A 96 -16.21 -4.06 20.36
N GLN A 97 -16.90 -4.37 19.26
CA GLN A 97 -18.27 -4.93 19.28
C GLN A 97 -18.30 -6.28 20.02
N ILE A 98 -17.37 -7.18 19.71
CA ILE A 98 -17.26 -8.48 20.36
C ILE A 98 -16.96 -8.31 21.86
N LYS A 99 -16.01 -7.43 22.23
CA LYS A 99 -15.69 -7.10 23.64
C LYS A 99 -16.92 -6.58 24.37
N SER A 100 -17.69 -5.67 23.76
CA SER A 100 -18.91 -5.12 24.36
C SER A 100 -19.97 -6.20 24.62
N ARG A 101 -20.26 -7.06 23.63
CA ARG A 101 -21.22 -8.16 23.79
C ARG A 101 -20.82 -9.16 24.87
N LEU A 102 -19.54 -9.52 24.94
CA LEU A 102 -19.03 -10.44 25.96
C LEU A 102 -19.11 -9.90 27.39
N LEU A 103 -19.07 -8.58 27.57
CA LEU A 103 -19.15 -7.94 28.88
C LEU A 103 -20.59 -7.69 29.36
N LEU A 104 -21.58 -7.80 28.47
CA LEU A 104 -22.98 -7.57 28.83
C LEU A 104 -23.58 -8.79 29.56
N PRO A 105 -24.43 -8.57 30.58
CA PRO A 105 -25.09 -9.65 31.29
C PRO A 105 -26.07 -10.39 30.36
N LYS A 106 -25.91 -11.72 30.27
CA LYS A 106 -26.81 -12.60 29.52
C LYS A 106 -28.19 -12.63 30.19
N HIS A 107 -29.25 -12.39 29.42
CA HIS A 107 -30.62 -12.52 29.90
C HIS A 107 -31.09 -13.95 29.66
N GLU A 108 -31.58 -14.64 30.68
CA GLU A 108 -31.95 -16.07 30.65
C GLU A 108 -33.11 -16.40 29.68
N GLU A 109 -33.84 -15.39 29.19
CA GLU A 109 -35.04 -15.57 28.33
C GLU A 109 -34.74 -15.53 26.82
N LEU A 110 -33.51 -15.24 26.41
CA LEU A 110 -33.09 -15.26 25.01
C LEU A 110 -32.42 -16.61 24.72
N GLU A 111 -32.81 -17.25 23.60
CA GLU A 111 -32.18 -18.48 23.09
C GLU A 111 -30.65 -18.41 23.18
N GLU A 112 -29.99 -19.57 23.34
CA GLU A 112 -28.53 -19.69 23.40
C GLU A 112 -27.86 -18.88 22.27
N GLU A 113 -27.46 -17.64 22.57
CA GLU A 113 -26.73 -16.80 21.63
C GLU A 113 -25.43 -17.54 21.28
N GLU A 114 -25.18 -17.70 19.98
CA GLU A 114 -23.89 -18.15 19.47
C GLU A 114 -22.77 -17.33 20.11
N ASP A 115 -21.63 -17.97 20.41
CA ASP A 115 -20.47 -17.26 20.95
C ASP A 115 -20.16 -16.09 19.99
N PRO A 116 -20.18 -14.82 20.46
CA PRO A 116 -19.96 -13.65 19.60
C PRO A 116 -18.58 -13.66 18.93
N ARG A 117 -17.66 -14.54 19.36
CA ARG A 117 -16.34 -14.76 18.77
C ARG A 117 -16.33 -15.78 17.64
N ALA A 118 -17.37 -16.60 17.48
CA ALA A 118 -17.35 -17.78 16.62
C ALA A 118 -16.96 -17.47 15.17
N GLU A 119 -17.53 -16.41 14.61
CA GLU A 119 -17.20 -15.97 13.24
C GLU A 119 -15.73 -15.56 13.11
N LEU A 120 -15.20 -14.80 14.08
CA LEU A 120 -13.81 -14.36 14.07
C LEU A 120 -12.85 -15.54 14.19
N VAL A 121 -13.11 -16.47 15.12
CA VAL A 121 -12.32 -17.69 15.30
C VAL A 121 -12.29 -18.51 14.02
N ARG A 122 -13.44 -18.69 13.37
CA ARG A 122 -13.54 -19.40 12.09
C ARG A 122 -12.68 -18.74 11.01
N ARG A 123 -12.78 -17.42 10.83
CA ARG A 123 -11.97 -16.68 9.85
C ARG A 123 -10.47 -16.78 10.13
N LEU A 124 -10.07 -16.74 11.41
CA LEU A 124 -8.67 -16.91 11.81
C LEU A 124 -8.15 -18.32 11.50
N GLN A 125 -8.96 -19.36 11.71
CA GLN A 125 -8.61 -20.74 11.35
C GLN A 125 -8.48 -20.94 9.85
N GLU A 126 -9.43 -20.42 9.07
CA GLU A 126 -9.39 -20.46 7.60
C GLU A 126 -8.13 -19.75 7.10
N TYR A 127 -7.86 -18.54 7.60
CA TYR A 127 -6.64 -17.79 7.25
C TYR A 127 -5.36 -18.55 7.63
N GLU A 128 -5.26 -19.12 8.84
CA GLU A 128 -4.10 -19.90 9.25
C GLU A 128 -3.88 -21.11 8.33
N GLN A 129 -4.95 -21.78 7.90
CA GLN A 129 -4.85 -22.91 6.98
C GLN A 129 -4.28 -22.47 5.63
N PHE A 130 -4.76 -21.37 5.06
CA PHE A 130 -4.25 -20.85 3.79
C PHE A 130 -2.83 -20.30 3.92
N LYS A 131 -2.50 -19.66 5.04
CA LYS A 131 -1.13 -19.20 5.31
C LYS A 131 -0.14 -20.37 5.33
N LYS A 132 -0.47 -21.46 6.03
CA LYS A 132 0.34 -22.70 6.02
C LYS A 132 0.43 -23.31 4.63
N ALA A 133 -0.66 -23.30 3.86
CA ALA A 133 -0.63 -23.81 2.49
C ALA A 133 0.29 -22.97 1.59
N ALA A 134 0.26 -21.64 1.74
CA ALA A 134 1.15 -20.73 1.02
C ALA A 134 2.63 -20.94 1.41
N GLU A 135 2.92 -21.09 2.71
CA GLU A 135 4.26 -21.42 3.21
C GLU A 135 4.76 -22.75 2.61
N ASN A 136 3.93 -23.81 2.65
CA ASN A 136 4.26 -25.10 2.05
C ASN A 136 4.51 -25.01 0.54
N LEU A 137 3.77 -24.15 -0.17
CA LEU A 137 3.98 -23.91 -1.61
C LEU A 137 5.28 -23.15 -1.88
N ASP A 138 5.66 -22.22 -1.01
CA ASP A 138 6.90 -21.46 -1.14
C ASP A 138 8.14 -22.34 -0.91
N GLU A 139 8.03 -23.36 -0.07
CA GLU A 139 9.06 -24.37 0.18
C GLU A 139 9.29 -25.33 -1.01
N ILE A 140 8.39 -25.38 -1.99
CA ILE A 140 8.56 -26.26 -3.15
C ILE A 140 9.76 -25.79 -3.98
N PRO A 141 10.75 -26.67 -4.27
CA PRO A 141 11.92 -26.32 -5.06
C PRO A 141 11.52 -25.77 -6.43
N ARG A 142 12.07 -24.61 -6.79
CA ARG A 142 11.77 -23.95 -8.06
C ARG A 142 12.88 -24.20 -9.07
N GLU A 143 12.48 -24.53 -10.30
CA GLU A 143 13.40 -24.55 -11.44
C GLU A 143 13.96 -23.14 -11.70
N GLY A 144 15.26 -23.04 -11.93
CA GLY A 144 15.97 -21.77 -12.10
C GLY A 144 16.35 -21.04 -10.79
N ARG A 145 15.90 -21.52 -9.63
CA ARG A 145 16.31 -21.04 -8.29
C ARG A 145 17.04 -22.14 -7.51
N ASP A 146 16.38 -23.26 -7.30
CA ASP A 146 16.84 -24.37 -6.46
C ASP A 146 17.27 -25.57 -7.31
N ILE A 147 16.61 -25.76 -8.47
CA ILE A 147 16.90 -26.83 -9.43
C ILE A 147 17.31 -26.19 -10.75
N PHE A 148 18.47 -26.57 -11.29
CA PHE A 148 18.87 -26.21 -12.64
C PHE A 148 18.82 -27.46 -13.51
N VAL A 149 17.94 -27.46 -14.51
CA VAL A 149 17.85 -28.57 -15.46
C VAL A 149 19.07 -28.54 -16.36
N ALA A 150 19.84 -29.63 -16.35
CA ALA A 150 20.99 -29.80 -17.22
C ALA A 150 20.51 -30.23 -18.61
N GLU A 151 20.80 -29.41 -19.62
CA GLU A 151 20.67 -29.82 -21.01
C GLU A 151 22.00 -30.35 -21.53
N ALA A 152 21.96 -31.55 -22.09
CA ALA A 152 23.05 -32.09 -22.87
C ALA A 152 22.68 -31.96 -24.35
N LEU A 153 23.52 -31.26 -25.13
CA LEU A 153 23.45 -31.30 -26.58
C LEU A 153 23.69 -32.74 -27.02
N VAL A 154 22.61 -33.41 -27.41
CA VAL A 154 22.68 -34.68 -28.13
C VAL A 154 23.38 -34.36 -29.46
N PRO A 155 24.41 -35.13 -29.87
CA PRO A 155 25.02 -34.92 -31.17
C PRO A 155 23.91 -34.91 -32.23
N GLU A 156 23.95 -33.93 -33.13
CA GLU A 156 23.04 -33.86 -34.27
C GLU A 156 23.21 -35.13 -35.10
N PHE A 157 22.39 -36.14 -34.83
CA PHE A 157 22.17 -37.21 -35.77
C PHE A 157 21.45 -36.56 -36.95
N SER A 158 22.23 -36.29 -37.99
CA SER A 158 21.78 -35.80 -39.29
C SER A 158 20.51 -36.53 -39.73
N GLU A 159 19.49 -35.74 -40.06
CA GLU A 159 18.30 -36.14 -40.82
C GLU A 159 17.41 -37.20 -40.16
N ARG A 160 16.88 -36.91 -38.96
CA ARG A 160 15.52 -37.38 -38.66
C ARG A 160 14.55 -36.32 -39.16
N GLU A 161 13.71 -36.66 -40.13
CA GLU A 161 12.48 -35.88 -40.41
C GLU A 161 11.68 -35.84 -39.09
N VAL A 162 11.81 -34.72 -38.37
CA VAL A 162 10.97 -34.47 -37.21
C VAL A 162 9.57 -34.20 -37.76
N LEU A 163 8.69 -35.17 -37.62
CA LEU A 163 7.27 -34.99 -37.89
C LEU A 163 6.76 -33.94 -36.92
N LEU A 164 6.51 -32.73 -37.43
CA LEU A 164 5.84 -31.70 -36.65
C LEU A 164 4.41 -32.17 -36.35
N PRO A 165 3.91 -31.96 -35.13
CA PRO A 165 2.51 -32.23 -34.84
C PRO A 165 1.63 -31.33 -35.70
N ASP A 166 0.49 -31.86 -36.15
CA ASP A 166 -0.53 -31.04 -36.79
C ASP A 166 -1.09 -30.07 -35.74
N VAL A 167 -0.99 -28.76 -36.05
CA VAL A 167 -1.49 -27.68 -35.20
C VAL A 167 -2.83 -27.20 -35.75
N ASP A 168 -3.88 -27.31 -34.96
CA ASP A 168 -5.19 -26.78 -35.34
C ASP A 168 -5.28 -25.27 -35.06
N MET A 169 -6.17 -24.57 -35.78
CA MET A 169 -6.45 -23.14 -35.53
C MET A 169 -6.85 -22.87 -34.08
N LYS A 170 -7.48 -23.84 -33.42
CA LYS A 170 -7.87 -23.76 -32.01
C LYS A 170 -6.65 -23.66 -31.09
N ASP A 171 -5.59 -24.42 -31.36
CA ASP A 171 -4.37 -24.42 -30.54
C ASP A 171 -3.67 -23.06 -30.64
N LEU A 172 -3.66 -22.47 -31.83
CA LEU A 172 -3.13 -21.13 -32.05
C LEU A 172 -3.92 -20.04 -31.30
N LEU A 173 -5.25 -20.16 -31.25
CA LEU A 173 -6.11 -19.25 -30.49
C LEU A 173 -5.92 -19.38 -28.98
N VAL A 174 -5.71 -20.60 -28.47
CA VAL A 174 -5.39 -20.83 -27.04
C VAL A 174 -4.02 -20.27 -26.70
N ALA A 175 -2.99 -20.54 -27.51
CA ALA A 175 -1.67 -19.97 -27.30
C ALA A 175 -1.70 -18.43 -27.30
N LEU A 176 -2.47 -17.82 -28.22
CA LEU A 176 -2.64 -16.38 -28.27
C LEU A 176 -3.39 -15.83 -27.05
N SER A 177 -4.43 -16.53 -26.57
CA SER A 177 -5.18 -16.08 -25.39
C SER A 177 -4.33 -16.10 -24.11
N GLU A 178 -3.47 -17.10 -23.94
CA GLU A 178 -2.51 -17.16 -22.84
C GLU A 178 -1.50 -16.01 -22.89
N VAL A 179 -0.98 -15.71 -24.09
CA VAL A 179 -0.06 -14.57 -24.29
C VAL A 179 -0.75 -13.25 -23.94
N MET A 180 -1.99 -13.05 -24.41
CA MET A 180 -2.78 -11.84 -24.11
C MET A 180 -3.10 -11.72 -22.61
N ALA A 181 -3.42 -12.84 -21.94
CA ALA A 181 -3.67 -12.86 -20.50
C ALA A 181 -2.42 -12.47 -19.70
N ARG A 182 -1.24 -13.01 -20.04
CA ARG A 182 0.04 -12.63 -19.42
C ARG A 182 0.36 -11.17 -19.69
N ALA A 183 0.18 -10.70 -20.92
CA ALA A 183 0.42 -9.30 -21.28
C ALA A 183 -0.44 -8.34 -20.43
N LYS A 184 -1.68 -8.72 -20.11
CA LYS A 184 -2.55 -7.95 -19.21
C LYS A 184 -2.03 -7.90 -17.77
N THR A 185 -1.39 -8.96 -17.29
CA THR A 185 -0.72 -8.97 -15.96
C THR A 185 0.52 -8.07 -15.94
N PHE A 186 1.15 -7.84 -17.10
CA PHE A 186 2.27 -6.92 -17.28
C PHE A 186 1.83 -5.51 -17.71
N GLU A 187 0.53 -5.20 -17.76
CA GLU A 187 0.09 -3.81 -17.83
C GLU A 187 0.52 -3.15 -16.52
N HIS A 188 1.66 -2.48 -16.60
CA HIS A 188 2.13 -1.63 -15.53
C HIS A 188 1.00 -0.65 -15.25
N HIS A 189 0.62 -0.52 -13.98
CA HIS A 189 -0.09 0.66 -13.52
C HIS A 189 0.78 1.84 -13.94
N HIS A 190 0.44 2.48 -15.05
CA HIS A 190 1.09 3.70 -15.47
C HIS A 190 0.71 4.72 -14.39
N ILE A 191 1.58 4.87 -13.39
CA ILE A 191 1.57 6.01 -12.49
C ILE A 191 1.94 7.19 -13.38
N THR A 192 0.97 7.70 -14.12
CA THR A 192 1.05 9.03 -14.67
C THR A 192 1.02 9.96 -13.48
N ALA A 193 2.07 10.77 -13.30
CA ALA A 193 2.06 11.84 -12.33
C ALA A 193 0.72 12.59 -12.46
N GLU A 194 0.04 12.82 -11.33
CA GLU A 194 -1.21 13.55 -11.30
C GLU A 194 -1.04 14.84 -12.11
N ALA A 195 -1.96 15.10 -13.04
CA ALA A 195 -1.98 16.36 -13.74
C ALA A 195 -2.12 17.46 -12.68
N LEU A 196 -1.10 18.32 -12.55
CA LEU A 196 -1.05 19.45 -11.61
C LEU A 196 -2.45 20.05 -11.41
N SER A 197 -2.83 20.25 -10.15
CA SER A 197 -4.11 20.86 -9.83
C SER A 197 -4.23 22.23 -10.49
N THR A 198 -5.47 22.69 -10.74
CA THR A 198 -5.70 24.03 -11.28
C THR A 198 -5.02 25.10 -10.42
N ARG A 199 -4.98 24.91 -9.09
CA ARG A 199 -4.34 25.81 -8.14
C ARG A 199 -2.82 25.88 -8.30
N GLU A 200 -2.15 24.74 -8.37
CA GLU A 200 -0.70 24.71 -8.62
C GLU A 200 -0.36 25.31 -9.98
N ARG A 201 -1.21 25.07 -10.98
CA ARG A 201 -1.03 25.65 -12.30
C ARG A 201 -1.14 27.17 -12.29
N MET A 202 -2.07 27.73 -11.51
CA MET A 202 -2.18 29.19 -11.33
C MET A 202 -0.91 29.77 -10.72
N SER A 203 -0.34 29.14 -9.68
CA SER A 203 0.92 29.57 -9.07
C SER A 203 2.07 29.60 -10.08
N LEU A 204 2.24 28.52 -10.86
CA LEU A 204 3.29 28.47 -11.89
C LEU A 204 3.14 29.55 -12.97
N ILE A 205 1.91 29.88 -13.35
CA ILE A 205 1.65 30.94 -14.34
C ILE A 205 2.01 32.31 -13.76
N LEU A 206 1.63 32.59 -12.52
CA LEU A 206 1.97 33.84 -11.83
C LEU A 206 3.48 33.98 -11.63
N ASP A 207 4.16 32.90 -11.21
CA ASP A 207 5.61 32.86 -11.04
C ASP A 207 6.30 33.20 -12.36
N LYS A 208 5.94 32.53 -13.46
CA LYS A 208 6.49 32.82 -14.80
C LYS A 208 6.27 34.26 -15.25
N LEU A 209 5.08 34.81 -15.00
CA LEU A 209 4.77 36.20 -15.37
C LEU A 209 5.55 37.20 -14.51
N SER A 210 5.74 36.90 -13.23
CA SER A 210 6.52 37.74 -12.31
C SER A 210 8.02 37.74 -12.64
N GLU A 211 8.59 36.58 -12.99
CA GLU A 211 9.99 36.44 -13.40
C GLU A 211 10.29 37.16 -14.71
N ALA A 212 9.36 37.11 -15.67
CA ALA A 212 9.54 37.71 -16.97
C ALA A 212 9.53 39.25 -16.94
N GLN A 213 8.97 39.87 -15.89
CA GLN A 213 8.83 41.33 -15.73
C GLN A 213 8.21 42.05 -16.94
N SER A 214 7.53 41.31 -17.81
CA SER A 214 7.01 41.76 -19.10
C SER A 214 5.90 40.83 -19.58
N GLN A 215 5.11 41.31 -20.53
CA GLN A 215 4.00 40.53 -21.09
C GLN A 215 4.53 39.35 -21.93
N LEU A 216 4.04 38.15 -21.64
CA LEU A 216 4.43 36.93 -22.36
C LEU A 216 3.38 36.55 -23.41
N PRO A 217 3.79 35.98 -24.55
CA PRO A 217 2.83 35.42 -25.50
C PRO A 217 2.02 34.29 -24.84
N PHE A 218 0.71 34.25 -25.07
CA PHE A 218 -0.20 33.25 -24.52
C PHE A 218 0.27 31.81 -24.74
N SER A 219 0.89 31.52 -25.88
CA SER A 219 1.41 30.19 -26.22
C SER A 219 2.57 29.73 -25.33
N THR A 220 3.35 30.62 -24.72
CA THR A 220 4.51 30.25 -23.89
C THR A 220 4.11 29.80 -22.48
N LEU A 221 2.85 30.04 -22.08
CA LEU A 221 2.29 29.59 -20.81
C LEU A 221 1.87 28.11 -20.84
N PHE A 222 1.96 27.44 -21.99
CA PHE A 222 1.62 26.02 -22.16
C PHE A 222 2.85 25.13 -22.30
N THR A 223 2.78 23.94 -21.70
CA THR A 223 3.79 22.88 -21.87
C THR A 223 3.26 21.79 -22.80
N ILE A 224 3.76 21.72 -24.03
CA ILE A 224 3.26 20.78 -25.06
C ILE A 224 3.45 19.31 -24.65
N VAL A 225 4.51 19.02 -23.88
CA VAL A 225 4.84 17.67 -23.38
C VAL A 225 3.74 17.10 -22.48
N GLU A 226 2.93 17.94 -21.85
CA GLU A 226 1.84 17.52 -20.96
C GLU A 226 0.55 17.11 -21.70
N GLY A 227 0.57 17.17 -23.04
CA GLY A 227 -0.55 16.73 -23.88
C GLY A 227 -1.83 17.54 -23.69
N ARG A 228 -2.96 16.97 -24.16
CA ARG A 228 -4.25 17.67 -24.18
C ARG A 228 -4.74 18.07 -22.79
N SER A 229 -4.53 17.21 -21.78
CA SER A 229 -4.99 17.46 -20.41
C SER A 229 -4.24 18.63 -19.77
N GLY A 230 -2.92 18.70 -19.91
CA GLY A 230 -2.13 19.83 -19.39
C GLY A 230 -2.50 21.16 -20.03
N VAL A 231 -2.80 21.15 -21.33
CA VAL A 231 -3.29 22.34 -22.05
C VAL A 231 -4.65 22.81 -21.50
N VAL A 232 -5.59 21.88 -21.28
CA VAL A 232 -6.92 22.23 -20.75
C VAL A 232 -6.81 22.80 -19.33
N VAL A 233 -6.02 22.18 -18.46
CA VAL A 233 -5.82 22.66 -17.08
C VAL A 233 -5.17 24.05 -17.06
N SER A 234 -4.15 24.27 -17.89
CA SER A 234 -3.48 25.58 -18.02
C SER A 234 -4.42 26.65 -18.53
N PHE A 235 -5.31 26.32 -19.47
CA PHE A 235 -6.31 27.26 -19.97
C PHE A 235 -7.35 27.61 -18.91
N ILE A 236 -7.86 26.63 -18.17
CA ILE A 236 -8.80 26.86 -17.06
C ILE A 236 -8.15 27.72 -15.97
N ALA A 237 -6.90 27.45 -15.60
CA ALA A 237 -6.16 28.24 -14.63
C ALA A 237 -6.02 29.71 -15.08
N MET A 238 -5.74 29.97 -16.36
CA MET A 238 -5.70 31.34 -16.87
C MET A 238 -7.06 32.03 -16.85
N LEU A 239 -8.14 31.32 -17.20
CA LEU A 239 -9.50 31.90 -17.13
C LEU A 239 -9.88 32.27 -15.69
N GLU A 240 -9.47 31.45 -14.70
CA GLU A 240 -9.71 31.76 -13.30
C GLU A 240 -8.86 32.97 -12.85
N LEU A 241 -7.59 33.05 -13.23
CA LEU A 241 -6.74 34.21 -12.92
C LEU A 241 -7.23 35.51 -13.57
N VAL A 242 -7.79 35.46 -14.79
CA VAL A 242 -8.43 36.61 -15.44
C VAL A 242 -9.68 37.02 -14.66
N LYS A 243 -10.50 36.04 -14.24
CA LYS A 243 -11.70 36.27 -13.45
C LYS A 243 -11.38 36.87 -12.07
N GLU A 244 -10.24 36.51 -11.47
CA GLU A 244 -9.74 37.10 -10.21
C GLU A 244 -9.01 38.45 -10.41
N ASN A 245 -8.93 38.97 -11.64
CA ASN A 245 -8.19 40.19 -12.00
C ASN A 245 -6.70 40.15 -11.61
N LEU A 246 -6.07 38.97 -11.60
CA LEU A 246 -4.64 38.83 -11.33
C LEU A 246 -3.79 38.94 -12.61
N ILE A 247 -4.37 38.53 -13.74
CA ILE A 247 -3.72 38.64 -15.06
C ILE A 247 -4.65 39.34 -16.05
N SER A 248 -4.05 39.99 -17.04
CA SER A 248 -4.74 40.66 -18.14
C SER A 248 -4.23 40.14 -19.49
N CYS A 249 -5.15 40.06 -20.46
CA CYS A 249 -4.86 39.62 -21.81
C CYS A 249 -5.00 40.79 -22.79
N PHE A 250 -3.99 40.99 -23.63
CA PHE A 250 -3.96 42.05 -24.63
C PHE A 250 -3.75 41.47 -26.03
N GLN A 251 -4.41 42.06 -27.02
CA GLN A 251 -4.26 41.73 -28.43
C GLN A 251 -4.24 43.02 -29.24
N VAL A 252 -3.21 43.18 -30.08
CA VAL A 252 -2.97 44.45 -30.79
C VAL A 252 -3.87 44.61 -32.01
N ASP A 253 -4.19 43.52 -32.71
CA ASP A 253 -4.92 43.51 -33.98
C ASP A 253 -5.77 42.23 -34.10
N ALA A 254 -6.78 42.26 -34.97
CA ALA A 254 -7.55 41.07 -35.29
C ALA A 254 -6.62 39.99 -35.89
N ASN A 255 -6.56 38.82 -35.24
CA ASN A 255 -5.67 37.69 -35.57
C ASN A 255 -4.19 37.86 -35.21
N SER A 256 -3.80 38.87 -34.43
CA SER A 256 -2.44 38.93 -33.87
C SER A 256 -2.31 38.06 -32.61
N GLN A 257 -1.07 37.82 -32.17
CA GLN A 257 -0.81 37.02 -30.97
C GLN A 257 -1.41 37.68 -29.72
N ILE A 258 -1.95 36.85 -28.83
CA ILE A 258 -2.44 37.28 -27.53
C ILE A 258 -1.26 37.32 -26.57
N TYR A 259 -1.12 38.40 -25.83
CA TYR A 259 -0.16 38.58 -24.76
C TYR A 259 -0.85 38.54 -23.41
N VAL A 260 -0.18 37.99 -22.40
CA VAL A 260 -0.66 37.87 -21.02
C VAL A 260 0.34 38.57 -20.11
N GLY A 261 -0.15 39.43 -19.21
CA GLY A 261 0.66 40.13 -18.21
C GLY A 261 -0.03 40.18 -16.85
N LEU A 262 0.72 40.46 -15.79
CA LEU A 262 0.14 40.78 -14.48
C LEU A 262 -0.66 42.08 -14.58
N VAL A 263 -1.75 42.18 -13.83
CA VAL A 263 -2.49 43.44 -13.70
C VAL A 263 -1.64 44.38 -12.86
N GLU A 264 -1.20 45.50 -13.45
CA GLU A 264 -0.57 46.58 -12.70
C GLU A 264 -1.65 47.30 -11.89
N GLU A 265 -1.49 47.36 -10.57
CA GLU A 265 -2.30 48.24 -9.72
C GLU A 265 -2.10 49.68 -10.22
N SER A 266 -3.13 50.21 -10.86
CA SER A 266 -3.20 51.63 -11.18
C SER A 266 -3.48 52.37 -9.87
N GLU A 267 -2.52 53.19 -9.40
CA GLU A 267 -2.79 54.29 -8.46
C GLU A 267 -3.84 55.27 -9.01
#